data_AF-A0A0C9UAJ1-F1
#
_entry.id   AF-A0A0C9UAJ1-F1
#
_cell.length_a   1.000
_cell.length_b   1.000
_cell.length_c   1.000
_cell.angle_alpha   90.00
_cell.angle_beta   90.00
_cell.angle_gamma   90.00
#
_symmetry.space_group_name_H-M   'P 1'
#
loop_
_entity.id
_entity.type
_entity.pdbx_description
1 polymer ?
#
loop_
_entity_poly.entity_id
_entity_poly.type
_entity_poly.pdbx_seq_one_letter_code
_entity_poly.pdbx_strand_id
1 'polypeptide(L)'
;MNTIPLSRGNMEALLRRLVLKQPNVKQISERAIGLVGDSKILTGVKIRTAAEEDAEISADLVVGELYGCLRGYHWLQDLYGSGSVEAKNLAALRQAFKHKYVCTTCYFSLTVSILEEMSDQGIPGIKDGEFHYIYLPNSAIDTRSLGIWILDGNILTITWCCYDLQEETNEIEDIRQFFKNMVMEEPLQPYMYTLLDVLENRGISFSKSTLRCPNPAYVQYAKTQRLPSNFVGIGDAVMQFNPIKGQGIAKASVEVIALNTLLSQCKSTKIPQDFGKSFFKLQATRIGPTWYGALTK
;
A
#
# COMPACT_ATOMS: atom_id res chain seq x y z
N MET A 1 -15.77 11.58 -15.33
CA MET A 1 -15.43 10.59 -14.28
C MET A 1 -14.82 11.40 -13.16
N ASN A 2 -15.49 11.54 -12.01
CA ASN A 2 -15.01 12.42 -10.96
C ASN A 2 -14.05 11.63 -10.07
N THR A 3 -12.75 11.85 -10.23
CA THR A 3 -11.70 11.30 -9.36
C THR A 3 -11.55 12.23 -8.15
N ILE A 4 -11.53 11.68 -6.93
CA ILE A 4 -11.31 12.45 -5.70
C ILE A 4 -9.98 11.97 -5.09
N PRO A 5 -8.88 12.74 -5.21
CA PRO A 5 -7.64 12.42 -4.54
C PRO A 5 -7.78 12.60 -3.02
N LEU A 6 -7.45 11.57 -2.26
CA LEU A 6 -7.53 11.58 -0.80
C LEU A 6 -6.17 11.21 -0.21
N SER A 7 -5.84 11.83 0.93
CA SER A 7 -4.74 11.32 1.74
C SER A 7 -5.05 9.92 2.24
N ARG A 8 -3.99 9.16 2.55
CA ARG A 8 -4.17 7.82 3.11
C ARG A 8 -4.98 7.89 4.41
N GLY A 9 -4.71 8.85 5.28
CA GLY A 9 -5.45 9.02 6.54
C GLY A 9 -6.95 9.11 6.31
N ASN A 10 -7.38 10.01 5.42
CA ASN A 10 -8.79 10.21 5.12
C ASN A 10 -9.44 9.03 4.39
N MET A 11 -8.73 8.42 3.42
CA MET A 11 -9.24 7.23 2.73
C MET A 11 -9.53 6.08 3.70
N GLU A 12 -8.61 5.78 4.62
CA GLU A 12 -8.85 4.73 5.64
C GLU A 12 -9.94 5.12 6.62
N ALA A 13 -9.96 6.37 7.08
CA ALA A 13 -10.97 6.83 8.02
C ALA A 13 -12.38 6.70 7.42
N LEU A 14 -12.52 7.08 6.15
CA LEU A 14 -13.76 6.94 5.39
C LEU A 14 -14.14 5.46 5.23
N LEU A 15 -13.21 4.61 4.74
CA LEU A 15 -13.45 3.18 4.56
C LEU A 15 -13.84 2.51 5.88
N ARG A 16 -13.10 2.79 6.97
CA ARG A 16 -13.39 2.27 8.32
C ARG A 16 -14.77 2.72 8.79
N ARG A 17 -15.13 4.00 8.61
CA ARG A 17 -16.47 4.51 8.96
C ARG A 17 -17.57 3.80 8.17
N LEU A 18 -17.37 3.52 6.89
CA LEU A 18 -18.35 2.84 6.05
C LEU A 18 -18.50 1.35 6.43
N VAL A 19 -17.38 0.68 6.71
CA VAL A 19 -17.35 -0.72 7.12
C VAL A 19 -18.00 -0.93 8.49
N LEU A 20 -17.74 -0.05 9.47
CA LEU A 20 -18.29 -0.16 10.82
C LEU A 20 -19.78 0.19 10.91
N LYS A 21 -20.39 0.71 9.84
CA LYS A 21 -21.85 0.85 9.76
C LYS A 21 -22.56 -0.50 9.53
N GLN A 22 -21.83 -1.54 9.14
CA GLN A 22 -22.42 -2.85 8.91
C GLN A 22 -22.70 -3.54 10.25
N PRO A 23 -23.94 -4.03 10.50
CA PRO A 23 -24.34 -4.56 11.81
C PRO A 23 -23.60 -5.85 12.19
N ASN A 24 -23.01 -6.54 11.21
CA ASN A 24 -22.26 -7.78 11.38
C ASN A 24 -20.74 -7.58 11.45
N VAL A 25 -20.27 -6.33 11.59
CA VAL A 25 -18.84 -6.03 11.75
C VAL A 25 -18.58 -5.46 13.14
N LYS A 26 -17.58 -6.02 13.83
CA LYS A 26 -17.11 -5.54 15.12
C LYS A 26 -15.63 -5.16 15.02
N GLN A 27 -15.30 -3.95 15.47
CA GLN A 27 -13.90 -3.56 15.69
C GLN A 27 -13.42 -4.06 17.04
N ILE A 28 -12.19 -4.54 17.06
CA ILE A 28 -11.43 -4.98 18.23
C ILE A 28 -10.13 -4.16 18.20
N SER A 29 -9.72 -3.56 19.32
CA SER A 29 -8.58 -2.65 19.40
C SER A 29 -7.29 -3.34 19.85
N GLU A 30 -7.38 -4.63 20.18
CA GLU A 30 -6.31 -5.50 20.61
C GLU A 30 -5.40 -5.89 19.43
N ARG A 31 -4.13 -6.14 19.73
CA ARG A 31 -3.13 -6.44 18.71
C ARG A 31 -3.09 -7.94 18.43
N ALA A 32 -3.36 -8.36 17.19
CA ALA A 32 -3.10 -9.74 16.77
C ALA A 32 -1.59 -10.04 16.79
N ILE A 33 -1.22 -11.18 17.38
CA ILE A 33 0.17 -11.60 17.59
C ILE A 33 0.47 -13.02 17.09
N GLY A 34 -0.53 -13.81 16.71
CA GLY A 34 -0.31 -15.16 16.19
C GLY A 34 -1.59 -15.85 15.72
N LEU A 35 -1.42 -17.07 15.24
CA LEU A 35 -2.52 -17.97 14.83
C LEU A 35 -2.74 -19.04 15.91
N VAL A 36 -3.99 -19.49 16.06
CA VAL A 36 -4.37 -20.61 16.92
C VAL A 36 -4.90 -21.74 16.05
N GLY A 37 -4.42 -22.97 16.27
CA GLY A 37 -4.81 -24.16 15.51
C GLY A 37 -3.60 -25.00 15.12
N ASP A 38 -3.70 -25.68 13.98
CA ASP A 38 -2.63 -26.52 13.44
C ASP A 38 -2.41 -26.30 11.94
N SER A 39 -1.52 -27.10 11.33
CA SER A 39 -1.19 -26.99 9.90
C SER A 39 -2.33 -27.34 8.94
N LYS A 40 -3.45 -27.88 9.42
CA LYS A 40 -4.64 -28.25 8.64
C LYS A 40 -5.74 -27.22 8.81
N ILE A 41 -5.97 -26.70 10.00
CA ILE A 41 -7.08 -25.80 10.29
C ILE A 41 -6.75 -24.86 11.45
N LEU A 42 -7.13 -23.60 11.27
CA LEU A 42 -7.08 -22.59 12.33
C LEU A 42 -8.38 -22.62 13.12
N THR A 43 -8.30 -22.38 14.42
CA THR A 43 -9.45 -22.23 15.32
C THR A 43 -9.63 -20.78 15.78
N GLY A 44 -8.65 -19.91 15.50
CA GLY A 44 -8.69 -18.52 15.91
C GLY A 44 -7.38 -17.76 15.68
N VAL A 45 -7.30 -16.58 16.31
CA VAL A 45 -6.13 -15.72 16.34
C VAL A 45 -5.74 -15.42 17.79
N LYS A 46 -4.43 -15.38 18.05
CA LYS A 46 -3.88 -14.97 19.33
C LYS A 46 -3.77 -13.44 19.34
N ILE A 47 -4.24 -12.80 20.40
CA ILE A 47 -4.21 -11.35 20.58
C ILE A 47 -3.45 -10.97 21.87
N ARG A 48 -2.91 -9.76 21.88
CA ARG A 48 -2.36 -9.09 23.06
C ARG A 48 -3.31 -7.98 23.47
N THR A 49 -3.85 -8.07 24.68
CA THR A 49 -4.80 -7.08 25.23
C THR A 49 -4.08 -5.79 25.63
N ALA A 50 -4.85 -4.74 25.94
CA ALA A 50 -4.31 -3.48 26.47
C ALA A 50 -3.62 -3.66 27.84
N ALA A 51 -3.96 -4.71 28.60
CA ALA A 51 -3.29 -5.08 29.84
C ALA A 51 -2.01 -5.91 29.61
N GLU A 52 -1.56 -6.03 28.36
CA GLU A 52 -0.42 -6.85 27.94
C GLU A 52 -0.58 -8.35 28.23
N GLU A 53 -1.81 -8.83 28.33
CA GLU A 53 -2.14 -10.25 28.50
C GLU A 53 -2.41 -10.94 27.16
N ASP A 54 -2.06 -12.22 27.06
CA ASP A 54 -2.39 -13.04 25.90
C ASP A 54 -3.82 -13.57 26.00
N ALA A 55 -4.59 -13.38 24.94
CA ALA A 55 -5.93 -13.95 24.80
C ALA A 55 -6.13 -14.51 23.39
N GLU A 56 -7.25 -15.20 23.17
CA GLU A 56 -7.59 -15.81 21.88
C GLU A 56 -8.98 -15.36 21.43
N ILE A 57 -9.11 -15.17 20.12
CA ILE A 57 -10.40 -14.94 19.47
C ILE A 57 -10.65 -16.11 18.52
N SER A 58 -11.75 -16.83 18.75
CA SER A 58 -12.16 -17.92 17.86
C SER A 58 -12.63 -17.41 16.51
N ALA A 59 -12.24 -18.09 15.45
CA ALA A 59 -12.65 -17.76 14.08
C ALA A 59 -12.66 -19.02 13.20
N ASP A 60 -13.70 -19.13 12.36
CA ASP A 60 -13.81 -20.18 11.33
C ASP A 60 -13.00 -19.85 10.06
N LEU A 61 -12.68 -18.57 9.84
CA LEU A 61 -11.86 -18.07 8.73
C LEU A 61 -10.93 -16.97 9.27
N VAL A 62 -9.64 -17.08 8.97
CA VAL A 62 -8.65 -16.05 9.29
C VAL A 62 -8.15 -15.40 8.02
N VAL A 63 -8.40 -14.09 7.90
CA VAL A 63 -7.91 -13.25 6.80
C VAL A 63 -6.71 -12.47 7.30
N GLY A 64 -5.51 -12.83 6.85
CA GLY A 64 -4.29 -12.09 7.14
C GLY A 64 -4.18 -10.84 6.28
N GLU A 65 -4.35 -9.67 6.87
CA GLU A 65 -4.00 -8.38 6.30
C GLU A 65 -3.22 -7.57 7.33
N LEU A 66 -1.92 -7.40 7.13
CA LEU A 66 -1.14 -6.47 7.94
C LEU A 66 -0.09 -5.78 7.09
N TYR A 67 -0.20 -4.45 7.03
CA TYR A 67 0.71 -3.56 6.33
C TYR A 67 2.18 -3.85 6.68
N GLY A 68 3.03 -3.87 5.66
CA GLY A 68 4.48 -3.76 5.84
C GLY A 68 5.23 -4.95 6.45
N CYS A 69 4.59 -5.99 6.96
CA CYS A 69 5.29 -6.98 7.79
C CYS A 69 5.13 -8.46 7.39
N LEU A 70 4.42 -8.81 6.31
CA LEU A 70 4.19 -10.22 5.94
C LEU A 70 3.76 -11.09 7.14
N ARG A 71 2.97 -10.54 8.07
CA ARG A 71 2.74 -11.18 9.38
C ARG A 71 2.09 -12.55 9.25
N GLY A 72 1.15 -12.70 8.32
CA GLY A 72 0.52 -13.98 8.03
C GLY A 72 1.56 -15.06 7.64
N TYR A 73 2.57 -14.69 6.86
CA TYR A 73 3.68 -15.60 6.53
C TYR A 73 4.49 -15.96 7.78
N HIS A 74 4.84 -14.99 8.61
CA HIS A 74 5.62 -15.25 9.84
C HIS A 74 4.84 -16.09 10.85
N TRP A 75 3.55 -15.82 11.05
CA TRP A 75 2.74 -16.63 11.95
C TRP A 75 2.52 -18.05 11.43
N LEU A 76 2.47 -18.26 10.11
CA LEU A 76 2.47 -19.61 9.54
C LEU A 76 3.81 -20.32 9.75
N GLN A 77 4.95 -19.61 9.65
CA GLN A 77 6.26 -20.16 10.00
C GLN A 77 6.31 -20.59 11.46
N ASP A 78 5.81 -19.75 12.37
CA ASP A 78 5.75 -20.03 13.81
C ASP A 78 4.83 -21.23 14.09
N LEU A 79 3.65 -21.28 13.46
CA LEU A 79 2.67 -22.36 13.58
C LEU A 79 3.24 -23.71 13.12
N TYR A 80 4.06 -23.71 12.08
CA TYR A 80 4.74 -24.92 11.60
C TYR A 80 5.95 -25.33 12.45
N GLY A 81 6.44 -24.44 13.31
CA GLY A 81 7.68 -24.62 14.05
C GLY A 81 8.93 -24.38 13.21
N SER A 82 9.82 -23.53 13.72
CA SER A 82 11.10 -23.21 13.09
C SER A 82 11.89 -24.46 12.71
N GLY A 83 12.21 -24.59 11.42
CA GLY A 83 13.03 -25.69 10.90
C GLY A 83 12.27 -26.92 10.40
N SER A 84 10.95 -26.97 10.56
CA SER A 84 10.11 -28.02 9.95
C SER A 84 10.18 -28.01 8.42
N VAL A 85 9.80 -29.13 7.81
CA VAL A 85 9.76 -29.26 6.34
C VAL A 85 8.73 -28.28 5.75
N GLU A 86 7.60 -28.12 6.43
CA GLU A 86 6.52 -27.19 6.08
C GLU A 86 7.00 -25.74 6.12
N ALA A 87 7.71 -25.34 7.19
CA ALA A 87 8.31 -24.01 7.32
C ALA A 87 9.31 -23.73 6.19
N LYS A 88 10.22 -24.68 5.92
CA LYS A 88 11.20 -24.59 4.83
C LYS A 88 10.55 -24.49 3.45
N ASN A 89 9.53 -25.30 3.20
CA ASN A 89 8.77 -25.26 1.95
C ASN A 89 8.07 -23.92 1.74
N LEU A 90 7.43 -23.38 2.79
CA LEU A 90 6.80 -22.06 2.71
C LEU A 90 7.84 -20.94 2.51
N ALA A 91 9.00 -21.03 3.15
CA ALA A 91 10.08 -20.06 2.99
C ALA A 91 10.64 -20.04 1.55
N ALA A 92 10.75 -21.22 0.91
CA ALA A 92 11.20 -21.34 -0.48
C ALA A 92 10.23 -20.70 -1.50
N LEU A 93 8.98 -20.43 -1.11
CA LEU A 93 7.97 -19.77 -1.95
C LEU A 93 7.99 -18.25 -1.83
N ARG A 94 8.81 -17.69 -0.94
CA ARG A 94 8.98 -16.24 -0.80
C ARG A 94 10.04 -15.74 -1.76
N GLN A 95 9.62 -14.89 -2.69
CA GLN A 95 10.51 -14.09 -3.52
C GLN A 95 10.70 -12.72 -2.88
N ALA A 96 11.92 -12.20 -2.87
CA ALA A 96 12.19 -10.85 -2.41
C ALA A 96 13.34 -10.24 -3.20
N PHE A 97 13.26 -8.95 -3.46
CA PHE A 97 14.30 -8.20 -4.16
C PHE A 97 14.77 -7.06 -3.29
N LYS A 98 16.09 -6.87 -3.23
CA LYS A 98 16.64 -5.71 -2.54
C LYS A 98 16.46 -4.49 -3.41
N HIS A 99 15.82 -3.48 -2.86
CA HIS A 99 15.82 -2.15 -3.44
C HIS A 99 16.16 -1.13 -2.36
N LYS A 100 16.68 0.03 -2.76
CA LYS A 100 16.92 1.16 -1.87
C LYS A 100 15.96 2.31 -2.18
N TYR A 101 14.72 2.00 -2.55
CA TYR A 101 13.78 3.02 -2.99
C TYR A 101 13.32 3.86 -1.80
N VAL A 102 13.42 5.17 -1.95
CA VAL A 102 13.04 6.15 -0.93
C VAL A 102 12.05 7.11 -1.58
N CYS A 103 10.98 7.42 -0.87
CA CYS A 103 10.02 8.44 -1.26
C CYS A 103 9.99 9.54 -0.20
N THR A 104 10.16 10.79 -0.62
CA THR A 104 9.94 11.97 0.22
C THR A 104 8.71 12.69 -0.29
N THR A 105 7.81 13.06 0.62
CA THR A 105 6.61 13.85 0.33
C THR A 105 6.59 15.10 1.17
N CYS A 106 6.46 16.25 0.53
CA CYS A 106 6.16 17.53 1.17
C CYS A 106 4.65 17.80 1.09
N TYR A 107 4.09 18.30 2.19
CA TYR A 107 2.67 18.60 2.34
C TYR A 107 2.50 20.10 2.61
N PHE A 108 1.79 20.79 1.72
CA PHE A 108 1.47 22.20 1.82
C PHE A 108 -0.04 22.35 2.06
N SER A 109 -0.42 23.02 3.15
CA SER A 109 -1.82 23.35 3.40
C SER A 109 -2.17 24.67 2.73
N LEU A 110 -3.07 24.64 1.75
CA LEU A 110 -3.43 25.81 0.96
C LEU A 110 -4.80 26.36 1.37
N THR A 111 -4.94 27.69 1.31
CA THR A 111 -6.23 28.35 1.42
C THR A 111 -6.89 28.42 0.04
N VAL A 112 -8.21 28.65 0.01
CA VAL A 112 -8.94 28.88 -1.24
C VAL A 112 -8.34 30.04 -2.04
N SER A 113 -7.95 31.13 -1.37
CA SER A 113 -7.34 32.29 -2.04
C SER A 113 -6.01 31.97 -2.73
N ILE A 114 -5.20 31.08 -2.16
CA ILE A 114 -3.94 30.64 -2.77
C ILE A 114 -4.23 29.76 -3.99
N LEU A 115 -5.23 28.87 -3.89
CA LEU A 115 -5.66 28.04 -5.01
C LEU A 115 -6.21 28.88 -6.17
N GLU A 116 -6.96 29.94 -5.87
CA GLU A 116 -7.44 30.92 -6.85
C GLU A 116 -6.27 31.65 -7.53
N GLU A 117 -5.31 32.17 -6.74
CA GLU A 117 -4.10 32.79 -7.29
C GLU A 117 -3.30 31.84 -8.18
N MET A 118 -3.11 30.58 -7.77
CA MET A 118 -2.45 29.56 -8.58
C MET A 118 -3.19 29.30 -9.89
N SER A 119 -4.52 29.29 -9.86
CA SER A 119 -5.36 29.18 -11.06
C SER A 119 -5.20 30.40 -11.97
N ASP A 120 -5.18 31.61 -11.41
CA ASP A 120 -5.03 32.86 -12.18
C ASP A 120 -3.65 32.98 -12.82
N GLN A 121 -2.63 32.36 -12.20
CA GLN A 121 -1.29 32.21 -12.77
C GLN A 121 -1.16 31.04 -13.78
N GLY A 122 -2.27 30.39 -14.12
CA GLY A 122 -2.35 29.42 -15.22
C GLY A 122 -2.01 27.98 -14.83
N ILE A 123 -2.02 27.62 -13.54
CA ILE A 123 -1.83 26.23 -13.12
C ILE A 123 -3.15 25.46 -13.35
N PRO A 124 -3.18 24.44 -14.22
CA PRO A 124 -4.42 23.86 -14.70
C PRO A 124 -5.16 23.04 -13.62
N GLY A 125 -6.47 23.30 -13.44
CA GLY A 125 -7.36 22.49 -12.58
C GLY A 125 -7.04 22.50 -11.08
N ILE A 126 -6.13 23.38 -10.61
CA ILE A 126 -5.64 23.35 -9.23
C ILE A 126 -6.71 23.75 -8.21
N LYS A 127 -7.53 24.77 -8.50
CA LYS A 127 -8.60 25.22 -7.62
C LYS A 127 -9.79 24.26 -7.56
N ASP A 128 -9.98 23.47 -8.62
CA ASP A 128 -11.08 22.53 -8.75
C ASP A 128 -10.72 21.15 -8.12
N GLY A 129 -9.50 21.01 -7.60
CA GLY A 129 -8.99 19.74 -7.05
C GLY A 129 -8.69 18.68 -8.11
N GLU A 130 -8.64 19.08 -9.40
CA GLU A 130 -8.38 18.20 -10.52
C GLU A 130 -6.89 18.12 -10.89
N PHE A 131 -6.07 19.00 -10.32
CA PHE A 131 -4.63 19.02 -10.56
C PHE A 131 -3.94 17.77 -9.98
N HIS A 132 -3.38 16.99 -10.89
CA HIS A 132 -2.48 15.90 -10.58
C HIS A 132 -1.42 15.78 -11.67
N TYR A 133 -0.21 15.40 -11.27
CA TYR A 133 0.91 15.15 -12.17
C TYR A 133 1.63 13.89 -11.72
N ILE A 134 1.99 13.04 -12.68
CA ILE A 134 2.83 11.87 -12.45
C ILE A 134 3.89 11.84 -13.54
N TYR A 135 5.14 11.75 -13.11
CA TYR A 135 6.25 11.35 -13.95
C TYR A 135 6.79 10.01 -13.47
N LEU A 136 6.75 9.02 -14.37
CA LEU A 136 7.42 7.74 -14.21
C LEU A 136 8.64 7.73 -15.13
N PRO A 137 9.85 7.49 -14.59
CA PRO A 137 11.05 7.56 -15.41
C PRO A 137 11.14 6.40 -16.38
N ASN A 138 11.78 6.65 -17.52
CA ASN A 138 12.45 5.60 -18.27
C ASN A 138 13.68 5.17 -17.48
N SER A 139 13.63 3.98 -16.90
CA SER A 139 14.66 3.43 -16.03
C SER A 139 16.04 3.27 -16.66
N ALA A 140 16.13 3.27 -18.00
CA ALA A 140 17.40 3.27 -18.71
C ALA A 140 18.12 4.64 -18.64
N ILE A 141 17.41 5.70 -18.26
CA ILE A 141 17.87 7.09 -18.34
C ILE A 141 17.91 7.73 -16.94
N ASP A 142 16.85 7.56 -16.17
CA ASP A 142 16.72 8.10 -14.81
C ASP A 142 15.94 7.10 -13.94
N THR A 143 16.00 7.26 -12.62
CA THR A 143 15.20 6.46 -11.69
C THR A 143 14.35 7.31 -10.74
N ARG A 144 14.39 8.63 -10.92
CA ARG A 144 13.56 9.58 -10.20
C ARG A 144 12.15 9.62 -10.76
N SER A 145 11.17 9.44 -9.89
CA SER A 145 9.76 9.69 -10.19
C SER A 145 9.26 10.90 -9.41
N LEU A 146 8.27 11.59 -9.97
CA LEU A 146 7.62 12.75 -9.36
C LEU A 146 6.11 12.53 -9.38
N GLY A 147 5.45 12.86 -8.28
CA GLY A 147 4.00 12.87 -8.15
C GLY A 147 3.56 14.16 -7.48
N ILE A 148 2.60 14.86 -8.07
CA ILE A 148 2.02 16.08 -7.49
C ILE A 148 0.51 15.93 -7.48
N TRP A 149 -0.14 16.28 -6.36
CA TRP A 149 -1.57 16.11 -6.19
C TRP A 149 -2.14 17.21 -5.29
N ILE A 150 -3.38 17.61 -5.53
CA ILE A 150 -4.22 18.23 -4.50
C ILE A 150 -5.01 17.13 -3.80
N LEU A 151 -4.58 16.75 -2.59
CA LEU A 151 -5.27 15.79 -1.75
C LEU A 151 -6.26 16.50 -0.83
N ASP A 152 -7.36 15.82 -0.49
CA ASP A 152 -8.32 16.28 0.52
C ASP A 152 -8.92 17.68 0.23
N GLY A 153 -8.83 18.14 -1.02
CA GLY A 153 -9.34 19.41 -1.51
C GLY A 153 -8.40 20.62 -1.36
N ASN A 154 -7.40 20.57 -0.48
CA ASN A 154 -6.51 21.72 -0.25
C ASN A 154 -5.09 21.39 0.23
N ILE A 155 -4.71 20.11 0.24
CA ILE A 155 -3.37 19.67 0.61
C ILE A 155 -2.59 19.39 -0.66
N LEU A 156 -1.75 20.35 -1.08
CA LEU A 156 -0.81 20.10 -2.16
C LEU A 156 0.29 19.18 -1.65
N THR A 157 0.44 18.04 -2.30
CA THR A 157 1.57 17.12 -2.05
C THR A 157 2.51 17.12 -3.22
N ILE A 158 3.80 17.28 -2.94
CA ILE A 158 4.87 17.05 -3.91
C ILE A 158 5.68 15.86 -3.38
N THR A 159 5.59 14.74 -4.09
CA THR A 159 6.28 13.50 -3.77
C THR A 159 7.31 13.21 -4.84
N TRP A 160 8.54 12.97 -4.44
CA TRP A 160 9.53 12.37 -5.33
C TRP A 160 10.10 11.11 -4.71
N CYS A 161 10.50 10.20 -5.59
CA CYS A 161 11.11 8.96 -5.18
C CYS A 161 12.29 8.62 -6.08
N CYS A 162 13.33 8.02 -5.52
CA CYS A 162 14.43 7.44 -6.29
C CYS A 162 15.11 6.32 -5.52
N TYR A 163 16.03 5.63 -6.17
CA TYR A 163 16.89 4.69 -5.47
C TYR A 163 18.03 5.43 -4.78
N ASP A 164 18.26 5.05 -3.51
CA ASP A 164 19.36 5.55 -2.69
C ASP A 164 19.35 7.08 -2.50
N LEU A 165 18.17 7.69 -2.38
CA LEU A 165 18.04 9.12 -2.09
C LEU A 165 18.82 9.48 -0.81
N GLN A 166 19.83 10.34 -0.97
CA GLN A 166 20.61 10.91 0.13
C GLN A 166 20.29 12.38 0.36
N GLU A 167 19.73 13.05 -0.63
CA GLU A 167 19.42 14.48 -0.57
C GLU A 167 18.32 14.75 0.48
N GLU A 168 18.59 15.71 1.35
CA GLU A 168 17.59 16.24 2.25
C GLU A 168 16.78 17.34 1.56
N THR A 169 15.55 17.54 2.03
CA THR A 169 14.70 18.63 1.57
C THR A 169 14.19 19.39 2.76
N ASN A 170 14.60 20.64 2.84
CA ASN A 170 14.39 21.53 3.97
C ASN A 170 13.73 22.84 3.52
N GLU A 171 13.93 23.25 2.27
CA GLU A 171 13.34 24.45 1.68
C GLU A 171 12.77 24.22 0.28
N ILE A 172 12.06 25.20 -0.26
CA ILE A 172 11.43 25.12 -1.58
C ILE A 172 12.49 25.03 -2.70
N GLU A 173 13.66 25.67 -2.52
CA GLU A 173 14.74 25.60 -3.51
C GLU A 173 15.29 24.17 -3.67
N ASP A 174 15.27 23.34 -2.62
CA ASP A 174 15.65 21.92 -2.73
C ASP A 174 14.72 21.17 -3.71
N ILE A 175 13.41 21.47 -3.65
CA ILE A 175 12.41 20.91 -4.57
C ILE A 175 12.68 21.39 -5.99
N ARG A 176 13.02 22.68 -6.13
CA ARG A 176 13.36 23.28 -7.43
C ARG A 176 14.61 22.66 -8.03
N GLN A 177 15.63 22.41 -7.21
CA GLN A 177 16.87 21.75 -7.63
C GLN A 177 16.61 20.30 -8.05
N PHE A 178 15.73 19.60 -7.34
CA PHE A 178 15.28 18.27 -7.75
C PHE A 178 14.64 18.31 -9.15
N PHE A 179 13.70 19.24 -9.38
CA PHE A 179 13.05 19.43 -10.69
C PHE A 179 14.06 19.69 -11.82
N LYS A 180 15.03 20.59 -11.58
CA LYS A 180 16.09 20.91 -12.55
C LYS A 180 16.99 19.71 -12.86
N ASN A 181 17.24 18.87 -11.87
CA ASN A 181 18.17 17.75 -12.01
C ASN A 181 17.52 16.53 -12.69
N MET A 182 16.19 16.44 -12.77
CA MET A 182 15.49 15.32 -13.40
C MET A 182 15.81 15.21 -14.90
N VAL A 183 16.07 13.99 -15.37
CA VAL A 183 16.25 13.72 -16.80
C VAL A 183 14.92 13.19 -17.36
N MET A 184 14.33 13.96 -18.27
CA MET A 184 12.97 13.73 -18.78
C MET A 184 12.96 13.78 -20.30
N GLU A 185 12.14 12.94 -20.94
CA GLU A 185 11.92 12.98 -22.40
C GLU A 185 11.24 14.29 -22.82
N GLU A 186 10.24 14.71 -22.05
CA GLU A 186 9.59 16.01 -22.15
C GLU A 186 9.88 16.83 -20.88
N PRO A 187 10.34 18.09 -21.01
CA PRO A 187 10.58 18.94 -19.86
C PRO A 187 9.32 19.17 -19.01
N LEU A 188 9.52 19.43 -17.72
CA LEU A 188 8.45 19.91 -16.85
C LEU A 188 7.81 21.17 -17.45
N GLN A 189 6.49 21.20 -17.41
CA GLN A 189 5.73 22.34 -17.89
C GLN A 189 6.07 23.59 -17.05
N PRO A 190 6.12 24.80 -17.63
CA PRO A 190 6.53 26.01 -16.92
C PRO A 190 5.74 26.29 -15.63
N TYR A 191 4.45 25.94 -15.62
CA TYR A 191 3.58 26.13 -14.46
C TYR A 191 4.03 25.34 -13.22
N MET A 192 4.87 24.31 -13.36
CA MET A 192 5.45 23.58 -12.23
C MET A 192 6.39 24.46 -11.41
N TYR A 193 7.13 25.36 -12.08
CA TYR A 193 8.00 26.32 -11.40
C TYR A 193 7.17 27.49 -10.86
N THR A 194 6.16 27.95 -11.61
CA THR A 194 5.19 28.95 -11.11
C THR A 194 4.52 28.49 -9.82
N LEU A 195 4.17 27.21 -9.72
CA LEU A 195 3.63 26.63 -8.49
C LEU A 195 4.60 26.79 -7.31
N LEU A 196 5.89 26.51 -7.49
CA LEU A 196 6.90 26.70 -6.45
C LEU A 196 7.07 28.19 -6.10
N ASP A 197 7.03 29.07 -7.10
CA ASP A 197 7.16 30.52 -6.92
C ASP A 197 6.01 31.08 -6.08
N VAL A 198 4.77 30.62 -6.29
CA VAL A 198 3.63 31.03 -5.45
C VAL A 198 3.82 30.58 -4.01
N LEU A 199 4.24 29.33 -3.78
CA LEU A 199 4.48 28.81 -2.43
C LEU A 199 5.56 29.61 -1.70
N GLU A 200 6.64 29.94 -2.39
CA GLU A 200 7.77 30.70 -1.86
C GLU A 200 7.40 32.17 -1.57
N ASN A 201 6.81 32.86 -2.55
CA ASN A 201 6.40 34.27 -2.41
C ASN A 201 5.37 34.50 -1.31
N ARG A 202 4.50 33.51 -1.06
CA ARG A 202 3.50 33.54 0.01
C ARG A 202 4.03 33.01 1.35
N GLY A 203 5.28 32.55 1.41
CA GLY A 203 5.89 32.03 2.63
C GLY A 203 5.21 30.77 3.15
N ILE A 204 4.70 29.91 2.26
CA ILE A 204 3.97 28.69 2.65
C ILE A 204 4.97 27.62 3.10
N SER A 205 4.98 27.35 4.40
CA SER A 205 5.74 26.23 4.97
C SER A 205 5.12 24.88 4.60
N PHE A 206 5.94 23.83 4.54
CA PHE A 206 5.49 22.45 4.40
C PHE A 206 5.93 21.58 5.57
N SER A 207 5.18 20.50 5.80
CA SER A 207 5.69 19.35 6.55
C SER A 207 6.24 18.31 5.57
N LYS A 208 7.18 17.47 6.03
CA LYS A 208 7.77 16.41 5.19
C LYS A 208 7.65 15.04 5.83
N SER A 209 7.53 14.01 5.00
CA SER A 209 7.63 12.61 5.38
C SER A 209 8.51 11.87 4.39
N THR A 210 9.54 11.19 4.90
CA THR A 210 10.43 10.33 4.11
C THR A 210 10.22 8.88 4.50
N LEU A 211 9.87 8.06 3.50
CA LEU A 211 9.67 6.63 3.65
C LEU A 211 10.76 5.88 2.88
N ARG A 212 11.58 5.11 3.60
CA ARG A 212 12.39 4.06 2.99
C ARG A 212 11.49 2.86 2.74
N CYS A 213 11.23 2.58 1.47
CA CYS A 213 10.27 1.56 1.10
C CYS A 213 10.80 0.17 1.49
N PRO A 214 9.95 -0.72 2.01
CA PRO A 214 10.36 -2.09 2.30
C PRO A 214 10.63 -2.84 1.00
N ASN A 215 11.64 -3.70 1.04
CA ASN A 215 11.99 -4.59 -0.08
C ASN A 215 10.74 -5.29 -0.64
N PRO A 216 10.48 -5.22 -1.96
CA PRO A 216 9.39 -5.94 -2.57
C PRO A 216 9.51 -7.41 -2.24
N ALA A 217 8.39 -8.01 -1.86
CA ALA A 217 8.32 -9.41 -1.51
C ALA A 217 7.01 -10.01 -1.98
N TYR A 218 7.04 -11.27 -2.41
CA TYR A 218 5.87 -12.04 -2.81
C TYR A 218 5.95 -13.44 -2.22
N VAL A 219 4.96 -13.79 -1.41
CA VAL A 219 4.78 -15.15 -0.90
C VAL A 219 3.79 -15.90 -1.79
N GLN A 220 4.28 -16.89 -2.54
CA GLN A 220 3.49 -17.63 -3.53
C GLN A 220 2.64 -18.73 -2.88
N TYR A 221 1.71 -18.35 -2.00
CA TYR A 221 0.85 -19.28 -1.26
C TYR A 221 0.15 -20.32 -2.15
N ALA A 222 -0.20 -19.98 -3.40
CA ALA A 222 -0.84 -20.92 -4.34
C ALA A 222 0.02 -22.16 -4.67
N LYS A 223 1.34 -22.10 -4.43
CA LYS A 223 2.28 -23.18 -4.71
C LYS A 223 2.59 -24.08 -3.51
N THR A 224 2.08 -23.75 -2.32
CA THR A 224 2.33 -24.60 -1.15
C THR A 224 1.47 -25.85 -1.18
N GLN A 225 2.02 -26.94 -0.63
CA GLN A 225 1.29 -28.19 -0.41
C GLN A 225 0.55 -28.19 0.93
N ARG A 226 0.99 -27.36 1.88
CA ARG A 226 0.45 -27.29 3.23
C ARG A 226 0.14 -25.86 3.62
N LEU A 227 -1.14 -25.64 3.90
CA LEU A 227 -1.74 -24.43 4.44
C LEU A 227 -2.97 -24.84 5.24
N PRO A 228 -3.27 -24.14 6.36
CA PRO A 228 -4.57 -24.29 6.99
C PRO A 228 -5.69 -23.97 5.99
N SER A 229 -6.72 -24.82 5.93
CA SER A 229 -7.80 -24.73 4.94
C SER A 229 -8.57 -23.42 5.00
N ASN A 230 -8.57 -22.76 6.15
CA ASN A 230 -9.30 -21.54 6.45
C ASN A 230 -8.37 -20.33 6.72
N PHE A 231 -7.14 -20.37 6.22
CA PHE A 231 -6.27 -19.19 6.15
C PHE A 231 -6.28 -18.60 4.74
N VAL A 232 -6.46 -17.28 4.65
CA VAL A 232 -6.25 -16.52 3.41
C VAL A 232 -5.45 -15.25 3.70
N GLY A 233 -4.62 -14.82 2.74
CA GLY A 233 -3.84 -13.59 2.85
C GLY A 233 -4.26 -12.58 1.80
N ILE A 234 -4.27 -11.29 2.15
CA ILE A 234 -4.55 -10.18 1.21
C ILE A 234 -3.59 -9.00 1.46
N GLY A 235 -3.57 -8.04 0.54
CA GLY A 235 -2.76 -6.84 0.64
C GLY A 235 -1.26 -7.16 0.73
N ASP A 236 -0.54 -6.38 1.51
CA ASP A 236 0.90 -6.53 1.72
C ASP A 236 1.28 -7.85 2.39
N ALA A 237 0.33 -8.60 2.98
CA ALA A 237 0.59 -9.91 3.56
C ALA A 237 0.91 -10.98 2.50
N VAL A 238 0.59 -10.71 1.23
CA VAL A 238 0.86 -11.60 0.09
C VAL A 238 1.97 -11.04 -0.78
N MET A 239 1.81 -9.78 -1.23
CA MET A 239 2.68 -9.17 -2.23
C MET A 239 2.87 -7.69 -1.95
N GLN A 240 4.12 -7.29 -1.75
CA GLN A 240 4.59 -5.91 -1.53
C GLN A 240 5.32 -5.45 -2.79
N PHE A 241 4.87 -4.38 -3.43
CA PHE A 241 5.47 -3.85 -4.67
C PHE A 241 6.58 -2.85 -4.42
N ASN A 242 7.36 -2.57 -5.47
CA ASN A 242 7.97 -1.25 -5.62
C ASN A 242 6.84 -0.23 -5.83
N PRO A 243 6.67 0.78 -4.96
CA PRO A 243 5.51 1.67 -5.01
C PRO A 243 5.49 2.61 -6.21
N ILE A 244 6.55 2.65 -7.03
CA ILE A 244 6.66 3.52 -8.21
C ILE A 244 5.43 3.49 -9.13
N LYS A 245 4.77 2.33 -9.28
CA LYS A 245 3.59 2.19 -10.16
C LYS A 245 2.23 2.40 -9.47
N GLY A 246 2.19 2.68 -8.16
CA GLY A 246 0.94 2.95 -7.44
C GLY A 246 -0.07 1.78 -7.38
N GLN A 247 0.37 0.53 -7.46
CA GLN A 247 -0.50 -0.64 -7.69
C GLN A 247 -1.08 -1.30 -6.42
N GLY A 248 -0.66 -0.87 -5.22
CA GLY A 248 -0.96 -1.58 -3.97
C GLY A 248 -2.46 -1.71 -3.66
N ILE A 249 -3.20 -0.59 -3.69
CA ILE A 249 -4.63 -0.57 -3.37
C ILE A 249 -5.46 -1.29 -4.44
N ALA A 250 -5.10 -1.12 -5.71
CA ALA A 250 -5.76 -1.80 -6.82
C ALA A 250 -5.63 -3.33 -6.68
N LYS A 251 -4.42 -3.82 -6.37
CA LYS A 251 -4.18 -5.23 -6.07
C LYS A 251 -5.01 -5.70 -4.88
N ALA A 252 -4.99 -4.99 -3.76
CA ALA A 252 -5.76 -5.35 -2.56
C ALA A 252 -7.26 -5.46 -2.87
N SER A 253 -7.79 -4.55 -3.69
CA SER A 253 -9.18 -4.57 -4.14
C SER A 253 -9.51 -5.82 -4.96
N VAL A 254 -8.64 -6.22 -5.89
CA VAL A 254 -8.80 -7.44 -6.69
C VAL A 254 -8.80 -8.71 -5.81
N GLU A 255 -7.99 -8.73 -4.75
CA GLU A 255 -7.93 -9.82 -3.79
C GLU A 255 -9.20 -9.90 -2.93
N VAL A 256 -9.73 -8.76 -2.47
CA VAL A 256 -11.03 -8.71 -1.76
C VAL A 256 -12.17 -9.18 -2.66
N ILE A 257 -12.17 -8.81 -3.94
CA ILE A 257 -13.16 -9.31 -4.91
C ILE A 257 -13.02 -10.83 -5.08
N ALA A 258 -11.80 -11.38 -5.13
CA ALA A 258 -11.57 -12.82 -5.20
C ALA A 258 -12.11 -13.55 -3.96
N LEU A 259 -11.88 -12.98 -2.77
CA LEU A 259 -12.41 -13.51 -1.51
C LEU A 259 -13.95 -13.50 -1.51
N ASN A 260 -14.56 -12.36 -1.85
CA ASN A 260 -16.01 -12.22 -1.93
C ASN A 260 -16.64 -13.20 -2.94
N THR A 261 -15.98 -13.39 -4.10
CA THR A 261 -16.44 -14.34 -5.12
C THR A 261 -16.58 -15.75 -4.52
N LEU A 262 -15.57 -16.23 -3.81
CA LEU A 262 -15.60 -17.57 -3.22
C LEU A 262 -16.54 -17.68 -2.03
N LEU A 263 -16.60 -16.66 -1.16
CA LEU A 263 -17.53 -16.64 -0.04
C LEU A 263 -18.98 -16.66 -0.51
N SER A 264 -19.32 -15.93 -1.58
CA SER A 264 -20.68 -15.91 -2.14
C SER A 264 -21.14 -17.24 -2.74
N GLN A 265 -20.19 -18.13 -3.08
CA GLN A 265 -20.47 -19.47 -3.61
C GLN A 265 -20.61 -20.51 -2.50
N CYS A 266 -20.27 -20.18 -1.25
CA CYS A 266 -20.43 -21.07 -0.11
C CYS A 266 -21.92 -21.21 0.24
N LYS A 267 -22.47 -22.42 0.05
CA LYS A 267 -23.89 -22.73 0.34
C LYS A 267 -24.16 -23.10 1.81
N SER A 268 -23.10 -23.16 2.62
CA SER A 268 -23.11 -23.60 4.02
C SER A 268 -22.51 -22.51 4.89
N THR A 269 -22.87 -22.52 6.18
CA THR A 269 -22.22 -21.69 7.20
C THR A 269 -20.81 -22.17 7.55
N LYS A 270 -20.38 -23.32 7.04
CA LYS A 270 -19.02 -23.85 7.21
C LYS A 270 -18.14 -23.54 6.00
N ILE A 271 -16.91 -23.12 6.27
CA ILE A 271 -15.88 -22.90 5.25
C ILE A 271 -15.47 -24.25 4.62
N PRO A 272 -15.42 -24.37 3.28
CA PRO A 272 -14.94 -25.57 2.61
C PRO A 272 -13.51 -25.96 3.02
N GLN A 273 -13.22 -27.26 3.09
CA GLN A 273 -11.90 -27.77 3.47
C GLN A 273 -10.78 -27.42 2.48
N ASP A 274 -11.12 -26.99 1.28
CA ASP A 274 -10.20 -26.54 0.24
C ASP A 274 -10.24 -25.02 0.04
N PHE A 275 -10.92 -24.26 0.89
CA PHE A 275 -11.21 -22.84 0.66
C PHE A 275 -9.94 -22.00 0.46
N GLY A 276 -8.95 -22.09 1.37
CA GLY A 276 -7.69 -21.37 1.25
C GLY A 276 -6.93 -21.71 -0.03
N LYS A 277 -6.91 -22.99 -0.41
CA LYS A 277 -6.29 -23.45 -1.67
C LYS A 277 -7.00 -22.85 -2.89
N SER A 278 -8.32 -22.89 -2.91
CA SER A 278 -9.15 -22.33 -3.98
C SER A 278 -9.00 -20.80 -4.07
N PHE A 279 -8.92 -20.11 -2.93
CA PHE A 279 -8.64 -18.69 -2.84
C PHE A 279 -7.26 -18.34 -3.42
N PHE A 280 -6.19 -18.96 -2.94
CA PHE A 280 -4.85 -18.63 -3.39
C PHE A 280 -4.64 -18.96 -4.87
N LYS A 281 -5.29 -20.02 -5.39
CA LYS A 281 -5.29 -20.31 -6.83
C LYS A 281 -5.92 -19.17 -7.63
N LEU A 282 -7.13 -18.73 -7.26
CA LEU A 282 -7.82 -17.62 -7.93
C LEU A 282 -7.06 -16.29 -7.80
N GLN A 283 -6.55 -16.00 -6.60
CA GLN A 283 -5.73 -14.81 -6.32
C GLN A 283 -4.50 -14.79 -7.23
N ALA A 284 -3.73 -15.89 -7.28
CA ALA A 284 -2.52 -15.97 -8.09
C ALA A 284 -2.80 -15.81 -9.59
N THR A 285 -3.93 -16.32 -10.10
CA THR A 285 -4.35 -16.07 -11.48
C THR A 285 -4.57 -14.58 -11.77
N ARG A 286 -5.14 -13.83 -10.82
CA ARG A 286 -5.50 -12.41 -11.02
C ARG A 286 -4.32 -11.47 -10.80
N ILE A 287 -3.51 -11.70 -9.76
CA ILE A 287 -2.45 -10.77 -9.37
C ILE A 287 -1.05 -11.25 -9.72
N GLY A 288 -0.84 -12.55 -9.93
CA GLY A 288 0.49 -13.13 -10.16
C GLY A 288 1.29 -12.46 -11.28
N PRO A 289 0.70 -12.16 -12.46
CA PRO A 289 1.40 -11.46 -13.54
C PRO A 289 1.93 -10.08 -13.15
N THR A 290 1.24 -9.38 -12.24
CA THR A 290 1.62 -8.02 -11.81
C THR A 290 2.95 -7.99 -11.07
N TRP A 291 3.34 -9.08 -10.41
CA TRP A 291 4.64 -9.22 -9.76
C TRP A 291 5.79 -9.01 -10.74
N TYR A 292 5.73 -9.68 -11.89
CA TYR A 292 6.80 -9.59 -12.91
C TYR A 292 6.77 -8.25 -13.64
N GLY A 293 5.58 -7.67 -13.84
CA GLY A 293 5.44 -6.32 -14.36
C GLY A 293 5.95 -5.22 -13.41
N ALA A 294 6.00 -5.48 -12.10
CA ALA A 294 6.51 -4.55 -11.09
C ALA A 294 8.05 -4.64 -10.90
N LEU A 295 8.69 -5.65 -11.48
CA LEU A 295 10.14 -5.89 -11.40
C LEU A 295 10.94 -5.33 -12.58
N THR A 296 10.29 -4.68 -13.54
CA THR A 296 11.00 -3.95 -14.60
C THR A 296 11.88 -2.91 -13.94
N LYS A 297 13.20 -3.14 -14.01
CA LYS A 297 14.25 -2.21 -13.59
C LYS A 297 13.99 -0.84 -14.16
#